data_AF-A0A9P7K4Y8-F1
#
_entry.id   AF-A0A9P7K4Y8-F1
#
_cell.length_a   1.000
_cell.length_b   1.000
_cell.length_c   1.000
_cell.angle_alpha   90.00
_cell.angle_beta   90.00
_cell.angle_gamma   90.00
#
_symmetry.space_group_name_H-M   'P 1'
#
loop_
_entity.id
_entity.type
_entity.pdbx_description
1 polymer ?
#
loop_
_entity_poly.entity_id
_entity_poly.type
_entity_poly.pdbx_seq_one_letter_code
_entity_poly.pdbx_strand_id
1 'polypeptide(L)'
;MPEDWKLNMFKASGDIRNLIRTVNCIPSDYEGRCDILFNDINPLVVGRNLVVLYALLNPDVPIEHAAELSIHLMYSSCITSDMSVFLSKAMEIVAGLSFLGESPIQTRGIGNLKFTSTVGETVNFKVILEMLGSRYSVRTAAQFYSKIMCSRERQDYTDRYISGFEPNHRLAFAHYRATGILAPFSLDLSLYNEPNR
;
A
#
# COMPACT_ATOMS: atom_id res chain seq x y z
N MET A 1 2.57 35.15 -6.66
CA MET A 1 3.13 33.85 -7.08
C MET A 1 2.88 32.91 -5.92
N PRO A 2 2.09 31.85 -6.06
CA PRO A 2 2.00 30.82 -5.03
C PRO A 2 3.42 30.29 -4.76
N GLU A 3 3.83 30.16 -3.51
CA GLU A 3 5.11 29.54 -3.17
C GLU A 3 5.01 28.03 -3.42
N ASP A 4 5.89 27.50 -4.28
CA ASP A 4 5.96 26.06 -4.50
C ASP A 4 6.47 25.34 -3.25
N TRP A 5 5.68 24.39 -2.74
CA TRP A 5 6.04 23.58 -1.59
C TRP A 5 6.81 22.33 -1.99
N LYS A 6 8.01 22.19 -1.40
CA LYS A 6 8.80 20.97 -1.44
C LYS A 6 8.63 20.24 -0.12
N LEU A 7 7.87 19.15 -0.14
CA LEU A 7 7.64 18.33 1.03
C LEU A 7 8.66 17.19 1.07
N ASN A 8 9.54 17.22 2.07
CA ASN A 8 10.47 16.13 2.35
C ASN A 8 9.89 15.23 3.44
N MET A 9 9.55 14.00 3.09
CA MET A 9 9.19 13.00 4.10
C MET A 9 10.48 12.51 4.76
N PHE A 10 10.55 12.62 6.09
CA PHE A 10 11.74 12.22 6.85
C PHE A 10 12.17 10.77 6.53
N LYS A 11 13.48 10.50 6.65
CA LYS A 11 14.07 9.17 6.44
C LYS A 11 13.33 8.11 7.28
N ALA A 12 12.91 7.01 6.64
CA ALA A 12 12.09 5.93 7.23
C ALA A 12 10.64 6.32 7.57
N SER A 13 10.08 7.33 6.89
CA SER A 13 8.65 7.63 6.87
C SER A 13 7.94 6.95 5.69
N GLY A 14 8.25 5.69 5.38
CA GLY A 14 7.62 4.94 4.30
C GLY A 14 6.16 4.53 4.55
N ASP A 15 5.47 5.11 5.52
CA ASP A 15 4.05 4.90 5.69
C ASP A 15 3.27 5.85 4.78
N ILE A 16 2.58 5.30 3.78
CA ILE A 16 1.76 6.08 2.85
C ILE A 16 0.67 6.91 3.54
N ARG A 17 0.23 6.54 4.75
CA ARG A 17 -0.72 7.35 5.54
C ARG A 17 -0.13 8.70 5.92
N ASN A 18 1.18 8.78 6.15
CA ASN A 18 1.83 10.05 6.42
C ASN A 18 1.80 10.94 5.17
N LEU A 19 1.94 10.35 3.97
CA LEU A 19 1.86 11.07 2.71
C LEU A 19 0.45 11.62 2.51
N ILE A 20 -0.55 10.74 2.66
CA ILE A 20 -1.96 11.12 2.55
C ILE A 20 -2.32 12.22 3.55
N ARG A 21 -1.91 12.07 4.82
CA ARG A 21 -2.15 13.08 5.86
C ARG A 21 -1.53 14.42 5.48
N THR A 22 -0.31 14.42 4.96
CA THR A 22 0.37 15.67 4.64
C THR A 22 -0.26 16.37 3.44
N VAL A 23 -0.61 15.61 2.40
CA VAL A 23 -1.34 16.15 1.24
C VAL A 23 -2.69 16.73 1.66
N ASN A 24 -3.42 16.05 2.55
CA ASN A 24 -4.70 16.53 3.06
C ASN A 24 -4.59 17.75 4.00
N CYS A 25 -3.38 18.10 4.47
CA CYS A 25 -3.15 19.33 5.23
C CYS A 25 -2.84 20.54 4.33
N ILE A 26 -2.72 20.35 3.02
CA ILE A 26 -2.54 21.45 2.08
C ILE A 26 -3.87 22.22 1.96
N PRO A 27 -3.86 23.56 2.02
CA PRO A 27 -5.06 24.38 1.85
C PRO A 27 -5.78 24.08 0.53
N SER A 28 -7.11 24.07 0.54
CA SER A 28 -7.92 23.79 -0.66
C SER A 28 -7.78 24.84 -1.76
N ASP A 29 -7.35 26.05 -1.39
CA ASP A 29 -7.05 27.18 -2.27
C ASP A 29 -5.56 27.21 -2.73
N TYR A 30 -4.79 26.16 -2.43
CA TYR A 30 -3.42 26.04 -2.91
C TYR A 30 -3.39 25.75 -4.42
N GLU A 31 -2.94 26.74 -5.19
CA GLU A 31 -2.78 26.65 -6.65
C GLU A 31 -1.34 26.35 -7.10
N GLY A 32 -0.41 26.18 -6.16
CA GLY A 32 1.01 25.94 -6.45
C GLY A 32 1.34 24.49 -6.82
N ARG A 33 2.60 24.22 -7.17
CA ARG A 33 3.08 22.85 -7.40
C ARG A 33 3.46 22.19 -6.07
N CYS A 34 3.09 20.92 -5.87
CA CYS A 34 3.52 20.12 -4.72
C CYS A 34 4.50 19.04 -5.18
N ASP A 35 5.76 19.17 -4.80
CA ASP A 35 6.78 18.15 -5.04
C ASP A 35 7.00 17.33 -3.76
N ILE A 36 6.69 16.03 -3.82
CA ILE A 36 6.78 15.11 -2.67
C ILE A 36 7.97 14.17 -2.88
N LEU A 37 8.92 14.19 -1.95
CA LEU A 37 9.99 13.20 -1.89
C LEU A 37 9.58 12.06 -0.94
N PHE A 38 9.31 10.88 -1.52
CA PHE A 38 9.01 9.67 -0.76
C PHE A 38 10.28 8.83 -0.59
N ASN A 39 10.80 8.75 0.64
CA ASN A 39 12.07 8.10 0.94
C ASN A 39 11.92 7.03 2.01
N ASP A 40 12.28 5.78 1.67
CA ASP A 40 12.39 4.68 2.63
C ASP A 40 13.63 3.82 2.34
N ILE A 41 14.24 3.27 3.39
CA ILE A 41 15.42 2.40 3.27
C ILE A 41 15.06 0.99 2.81
N ASN A 42 13.82 0.56 3.02
CA ASN A 42 13.34 -0.74 2.67
C ASN A 42 12.71 -0.70 1.26
N PRO A 43 13.35 -1.30 0.24
CA PRO A 43 12.81 -1.32 -1.12
C PRO A 43 11.42 -1.95 -1.18
N LEU A 44 11.10 -2.91 -0.31
CA LEU A 44 9.79 -3.55 -0.28
C LEU A 44 8.67 -2.58 0.11
N VAL A 45 8.98 -1.67 1.04
CA VAL A 45 8.04 -0.62 1.47
C VAL A 45 7.83 0.36 0.32
N VAL A 46 8.91 0.78 -0.36
CA VAL A 46 8.82 1.65 -1.53
C VAL A 46 7.97 1.01 -2.63
N GLY A 47 8.24 -0.23 -3.00
CA GLY A 47 7.49 -0.97 -4.02
C GLY A 47 5.99 -1.07 -3.71
N ARG A 48 5.64 -1.46 -2.48
CA ARG A 48 4.24 -1.54 -2.03
C ARG A 48 3.55 -0.17 -2.14
N ASN A 49 4.21 0.90 -1.70
CA ASN A 49 3.62 2.24 -1.73
C ASN A 49 3.44 2.76 -3.16
N LEU A 50 4.33 2.43 -4.09
CA LEU A 50 4.15 2.78 -5.51
C LEU A 50 2.91 2.13 -6.11
N VAL A 51 2.68 0.85 -5.81
CA VAL A 51 1.47 0.14 -6.27
C VAL A 51 0.21 0.77 -5.67
N VAL A 52 0.22 1.11 -4.38
CA VAL A 52 -0.93 1.76 -3.72
C VAL A 52 -1.17 3.16 -4.30
N LEU A 53 -0.13 3.96 -4.50
CA LEU A 53 -0.24 5.27 -5.14
C LEU A 53 -0.78 5.15 -6.57
N TYR A 54 -0.29 4.18 -7.34
CA TYR A 54 -0.82 3.91 -8.68
C TYR A 54 -2.31 3.56 -8.63
N ALA A 55 -2.74 2.68 -7.72
CA ALA A 55 -4.15 2.37 -7.52
C ALA A 55 -4.99 3.61 -7.20
N LEU A 56 -4.54 4.43 -6.23
CA LEU A 56 -5.25 5.64 -5.80
C LEU A 56 -5.29 6.72 -6.88
N LEU A 57 -4.30 6.80 -7.77
CA LEU A 57 -4.18 7.87 -8.77
C LEU A 57 -4.65 7.46 -10.17
N ASN A 58 -4.86 6.17 -10.45
CA ASN A 58 -5.17 5.66 -11.80
C ASN A 58 -6.60 6.00 -12.26
N PRO A 59 -6.81 6.91 -13.24
CA PRO A 59 -8.12 7.40 -13.65
C PRO A 59 -9.14 6.32 -14.04
N ASP A 60 -8.69 5.14 -14.47
CA ASP A 60 -9.56 4.07 -14.96
C ASP A 60 -10.28 3.29 -13.85
N VAL A 61 -9.86 3.43 -12.59
CA VAL A 61 -10.43 2.68 -11.46
C VAL A 61 -11.39 3.57 -10.66
N PRO A 62 -12.68 3.28 -10.46
CA PRO A 62 -13.54 4.13 -9.62
C PRO A 62 -12.95 4.39 -8.23
N ILE A 63 -13.13 5.61 -7.69
CA ILE A 63 -12.45 6.03 -6.44
C ILE A 63 -12.72 5.11 -5.25
N GLU A 64 -13.95 4.61 -5.13
CA GLU A 64 -14.34 3.66 -4.08
C GLU A 64 -13.58 2.33 -4.21
N HIS A 65 -13.49 1.79 -5.42
CA HIS A 65 -12.72 0.57 -5.69
C HIS A 65 -11.21 0.80 -5.48
N ALA A 66 -10.70 1.98 -5.82
CA ALA A 66 -9.30 2.32 -5.56
C ALA A 66 -8.99 2.39 -4.06
N ALA A 67 -9.90 2.94 -3.26
CA ALA A 67 -9.77 2.98 -1.81
C ALA A 67 -9.82 1.58 -1.19
N GLU A 68 -10.81 0.76 -1.57
CA GLU A 68 -10.94 -0.63 -1.11
C GLU A 68 -9.72 -1.47 -1.47
N LEU A 69 -9.28 -1.42 -2.73
CA LEU A 69 -8.07 -2.08 -3.20
C LEU A 69 -6.83 -1.65 -2.38
N SER A 70 -6.68 -0.34 -2.15
CA SER A 70 -5.55 0.20 -1.39
C SER A 70 -5.50 -0.33 0.05
N ILE A 71 -6.66 -0.40 0.72
CA ILE A 71 -6.78 -0.96 2.07
C ILE A 71 -6.38 -2.44 2.07
N HIS A 72 -6.84 -3.22 1.09
CA HIS A 72 -6.48 -4.63 0.99
C HIS A 72 -5.00 -4.84 0.70
N LEU A 73 -4.42 -4.07 -0.24
CA LEU A 73 -2.99 -4.10 -0.54
C LEU A 73 -2.12 -3.78 0.68
N MET A 74 -2.59 -2.89 1.57
CA MET A 74 -1.85 -2.49 2.77
C MET A 74 -1.98 -3.49 3.93
N TYR A 75 -3.17 -4.05 4.16
CA TYR A 75 -3.46 -4.71 5.44
C TYR A 75 -3.87 -6.18 5.33
N SER A 76 -4.32 -6.63 4.15
CA SER A 76 -4.79 -8.02 4.00
C SER A 76 -3.66 -8.93 3.53
N SER A 77 -3.60 -10.16 4.05
CA SER A 77 -2.66 -11.19 3.60
C SER A 77 -3.09 -11.86 2.29
N CYS A 78 -4.39 -11.79 1.99
CA CYS A 78 -5.03 -12.35 0.81
C CYS A 78 -5.95 -11.31 0.18
N ILE A 79 -6.10 -11.38 -1.14
CA ILE A 79 -6.92 -10.50 -1.97
C ILE A 79 -7.79 -11.34 -2.92
N THR A 80 -8.74 -10.70 -3.59
CA THR A 80 -9.56 -11.37 -4.60
C THR A 80 -8.80 -11.56 -5.91
N SER A 81 -9.32 -12.43 -6.78
CA SER A 81 -8.75 -12.64 -8.11
C SER A 81 -8.65 -11.34 -8.92
N ASP A 82 -9.71 -10.52 -8.90
CA ASP A 82 -9.74 -9.23 -9.61
C ASP A 82 -8.67 -8.26 -9.10
N MET A 83 -8.49 -8.18 -7.77
CA MET A 83 -7.44 -7.37 -7.16
C MET A 83 -6.04 -7.89 -7.52
N SER A 84 -5.85 -9.20 -7.64
CA SER A 84 -4.59 -9.83 -8.05
C SER A 84 -4.24 -9.55 -9.52
N VAL A 85 -5.25 -9.54 -10.40
CA VAL A 85 -5.08 -9.12 -11.80
C VAL A 85 -4.69 -7.65 -11.87
N PHE A 86 -5.35 -6.78 -11.11
CA PHE A 86 -4.96 -5.37 -11.02
C PHE A 86 -3.52 -5.21 -10.53
N LEU A 87 -3.16 -5.91 -9.45
CA LEU A 87 -1.81 -5.90 -8.89
C LEU A 87 -0.80 -6.28 -9.97
N SER A 88 -1.05 -7.37 -10.71
CA SER A 88 -0.19 -7.80 -11.83
C SER A 88 0.04 -6.70 -12.88
N LYS A 89 -1.02 -6.03 -13.32
CA LYS A 89 -0.92 -4.92 -14.28
C LYS A 89 -0.20 -3.70 -13.69
N ALA A 90 -0.48 -3.36 -12.43
CA ALA A 90 0.18 -2.26 -11.73
C ALA A 90 1.69 -2.50 -11.61
N MET A 91 2.10 -3.74 -11.35
CA MET A 91 3.51 -4.12 -11.26
C MET A 91 4.24 -3.94 -12.58
N GLU A 92 3.64 -4.32 -13.71
CA GLU A 92 4.23 -4.11 -15.05
C GLU A 92 4.45 -2.63 -15.35
N ILE A 93 3.48 -1.79 -15.00
CA ILE A 93 3.55 -0.34 -15.25
C ILE A 93 4.59 0.32 -14.34
N VAL A 94 4.60 0.00 -13.03
CA VAL A 94 5.59 0.52 -12.09
C VAL A 94 7.01 0.06 -12.47
N ALA A 95 7.16 -1.15 -12.99
CA ALA A 95 8.42 -1.62 -13.56
C ALA A 95 8.86 -0.76 -14.76
N GLY A 96 7.95 -0.52 -15.71
CA GLY A 96 8.22 0.32 -16.89
C GLY A 96 8.68 1.73 -16.55
N LEU A 97 8.02 2.39 -15.59
CA LEU A 97 8.39 3.73 -15.11
C LEU A 97 9.82 3.82 -14.60
N SER A 98 10.32 2.74 -14.03
CA SER A 98 11.58 2.72 -13.29
C SER A 98 12.78 2.40 -14.17
N PHE A 99 12.59 1.64 -15.26
CA PHE A 99 13.68 1.24 -16.16
C PHE A 99 13.88 2.17 -17.35
N LEU A 100 12.80 2.79 -17.85
CA LEU A 100 12.85 3.47 -19.15
C LEU A 100 12.83 4.99 -19.04
N GLY A 101 12.76 5.55 -17.82
CA GLY A 101 12.55 6.99 -17.64
C GLY A 101 11.27 7.47 -18.33
N GLU A 102 10.29 6.57 -18.39
CA GLU A 102 9.10 6.75 -19.22
C GLU A 102 8.19 7.87 -18.73
N SER A 103 7.32 8.28 -19.64
CA SER A 103 6.37 9.38 -19.55
C SER A 103 5.64 9.40 -18.21
N PRO A 104 5.37 10.59 -17.63
CA PRO A 104 4.54 10.72 -16.43
C PRO A 104 3.23 9.95 -16.55
N ILE A 105 2.82 9.25 -15.48
CA ILE A 105 1.49 8.65 -15.43
C ILE A 105 0.47 9.75 -15.19
N GLN A 106 -0.51 9.83 -16.08
CA GLN A 106 -1.66 10.69 -15.91
C GLN A 106 -2.45 10.24 -14.67
N THR A 107 -2.65 11.18 -13.74
CA THR A 107 -3.46 10.92 -12.55
C THR A 107 -4.93 11.28 -12.81
N ARG A 108 -5.83 10.90 -11.90
CA ARG A 108 -7.24 11.36 -11.85
C ARG A 108 -7.41 12.89 -11.86
N GLY A 109 -6.35 13.65 -11.58
CA GLY A 109 -6.38 15.11 -11.55
C GLY A 109 -5.54 15.75 -12.64
N ILE A 110 -5.29 17.04 -12.50
CA ILE A 110 -4.44 17.85 -13.40
C ILE A 110 -2.94 17.49 -13.23
N GLY A 111 -2.62 16.65 -12.24
CA GLY A 111 -1.27 16.24 -11.89
C GLY A 111 -0.76 15.01 -12.64
N ASN A 112 0.55 14.82 -12.53
CA ASN A 112 1.30 13.72 -13.12
C ASN A 112 2.13 13.03 -12.05
N LEU A 113 2.11 11.70 -12.03
CA LEU A 113 3.00 10.92 -11.16
C LEU A 113 4.31 10.67 -11.90
N LYS A 114 5.42 11.09 -11.29
CA LYS A 114 6.78 10.77 -11.75
C LYS A 114 7.51 10.02 -10.65
N PHE A 115 8.15 8.92 -11.03
CA PHE A 115 9.03 8.17 -10.15
C PHE A 115 10.45 8.33 -10.68
N THR A 116 11.40 8.62 -9.80
CA THR A 116 12.81 8.73 -10.17
C THR A 116 13.62 8.00 -9.12
N SER A 117 14.35 6.97 -9.57
CA SER A 117 15.31 6.25 -8.75
C SER A 117 16.72 6.72 -9.12
N THR A 118 17.53 7.05 -8.13
CA THR A 118 18.94 7.45 -8.36
C THR A 118 19.73 6.24 -8.85
N VAL A 119 20.40 6.41 -10.00
CA VAL A 119 21.02 5.38 -10.87
C VAL A 119 22.15 4.53 -10.22
N GLY A 120 22.42 4.68 -8.92
CA GLY A 120 23.33 3.81 -8.16
C GLY A 120 22.70 2.56 -7.54
N GLU A 121 21.36 2.45 -7.53
CA GLU A 121 20.61 1.43 -6.76
C GLU A 121 19.80 0.45 -7.63
N THR A 122 20.30 0.06 -8.81
CA THR A 122 19.68 -0.98 -9.66
C THR A 122 19.37 -2.29 -8.92
N VAL A 123 20.14 -2.59 -7.86
CA VAL A 123 19.93 -3.73 -6.95
C VAL A 123 18.62 -3.60 -6.16
N ASN A 124 18.25 -2.40 -5.68
CA ASN A 124 17.05 -2.20 -4.87
C ASN A 124 15.77 -2.34 -5.70
N PHE A 125 15.80 -1.91 -6.97
CA PHE A 125 14.63 -2.05 -7.84
C PHE A 125 14.40 -3.49 -8.29
N LYS A 126 15.47 -4.25 -8.52
CA LYS A 126 15.37 -5.69 -8.78
C LYS A 126 14.69 -6.42 -7.62
N VAL A 127 15.02 -6.06 -6.37
CA VAL A 127 14.35 -6.61 -5.18
C VAL A 127 12.86 -6.29 -5.15
N ILE A 128 12.46 -5.08 -5.57
CA ILE A 128 11.03 -4.73 -5.72
C ILE A 128 10.35 -5.66 -6.71
N LEU A 129 10.93 -5.87 -7.88
CA LEU A 129 10.36 -6.74 -8.92
C LEU A 129 10.33 -8.21 -8.53
N GLU A 130 11.36 -8.69 -7.85
CA GLU A 130 11.42 -10.07 -7.35
C GLU A 130 10.35 -10.32 -6.26
N MET A 131 10.10 -9.33 -5.40
CA MET A 131 9.02 -9.39 -4.43
C MET A 131 7.65 -9.37 -5.11
N LEU A 132 7.43 -8.40 -5.99
CA LEU A 132 6.19 -8.23 -6.75
C LEU A 132 5.90 -9.48 -7.63
N GLY A 133 6.95 -10.08 -8.21
CA GLY A 133 6.88 -11.30 -9.00
C GLY A 133 6.88 -12.60 -8.18
N SER A 134 6.92 -12.55 -6.85
CA SER A 134 7.03 -13.73 -6.01
C SER A 134 5.81 -14.66 -6.17
N ARG A 135 6.02 -15.99 -6.07
CA ARG A 135 4.98 -17.00 -6.29
C ARG A 135 4.73 -17.89 -5.08
N TYR A 136 4.52 -17.27 -3.92
CA TYR A 136 4.12 -18.03 -2.73
C TYR A 136 2.62 -18.35 -2.77
N SER A 137 2.23 -19.43 -2.09
CA SER A 137 0.84 -19.86 -2.00
C SER A 137 0.05 -19.05 -0.96
N VAL A 138 -1.28 -19.02 -1.07
CA VAL A 138 -2.18 -18.46 -0.04
C VAL A 138 -1.88 -19.05 1.33
N ARG A 139 -1.65 -20.37 1.40
CA ARG A 139 -1.29 -21.06 2.65
C ARG A 139 -0.01 -20.50 3.25
N THR A 140 1.00 -20.27 2.43
CA THR A 140 2.28 -19.68 2.85
C THR A 140 2.06 -18.25 3.36
N ALA A 141 1.26 -17.45 2.64
CA ALA A 141 0.90 -16.09 3.05
C ALA A 141 0.25 -16.07 4.45
N ALA A 142 -0.78 -16.89 4.64
CA ALA A 142 -1.51 -17.01 5.90
C ALA A 142 -0.62 -17.50 7.06
N GLN A 143 0.30 -18.43 6.77
CA GLN A 143 1.27 -18.91 7.76
C GLN A 143 2.23 -17.79 8.21
N PHE A 144 2.80 -17.02 7.27
CA PHE A 144 3.67 -15.91 7.62
C PHE A 144 2.92 -14.79 8.35
N TYR A 145 1.72 -14.45 7.89
CA TYR A 145 0.85 -13.51 8.58
C TYR A 145 0.60 -13.95 10.03
N SER A 146 0.13 -15.18 10.24
CA SER A 146 -0.15 -15.70 11.59
C SER A 146 1.12 -15.74 12.46
N LYS A 147 2.26 -16.16 11.90
CA LYS A 147 3.54 -16.19 12.62
C LYS A 147 3.98 -14.79 13.10
N ILE A 148 3.76 -13.75 12.31
CA ILE A 148 4.21 -12.38 12.61
C ILE A 148 3.19 -11.62 13.45
N MET A 149 1.92 -11.71 13.07
CA MET A 149 0.84 -10.94 13.68
C MET A 149 0.33 -11.60 14.95
N CYS A 150 0.20 -12.93 14.97
CA CYS A 150 -0.37 -13.72 16.06
C CYS A 150 0.68 -14.49 16.87
N SER A 151 1.92 -13.99 16.93
CA SER A 151 2.96 -14.59 17.76
C SER A 151 2.59 -14.50 19.25
N ARG A 152 2.95 -15.54 20.03
CA ARG A 152 2.70 -15.58 21.48
C ARG A 152 3.37 -14.43 22.22
N GLU A 153 4.54 -14.01 21.75
CA GLU A 153 5.30 -12.89 22.30
C GLU A 153 4.54 -11.55 22.20
N ARG A 154 3.59 -11.42 21.27
CA ARG A 154 2.78 -10.21 21.08
C ARG A 154 1.41 -10.29 21.73
N GLN A 155 1.10 -11.37 22.47
CA GLN A 155 -0.22 -11.57 23.07
C GLN A 155 -0.54 -10.47 24.09
N ASP A 156 0.33 -10.24 25.09
CA ASP A 156 0.13 -9.17 26.08
C ASP A 156 0.02 -7.78 25.43
N TYR A 157 0.86 -7.50 24.42
CA TYR A 157 0.76 -6.25 23.64
C TYR A 157 -0.62 -6.10 22.96
N THR A 158 -1.12 -7.19 22.37
CA THR A 158 -2.42 -7.20 21.68
C THR A 158 -3.56 -7.04 22.66
N ASP A 159 -3.54 -7.76 23.78
CA ASP A 159 -4.58 -7.73 24.81
C ASP A 159 -4.69 -6.34 25.43
N ARG A 160 -3.55 -5.69 25.71
CA ARG A 160 -3.52 -4.29 26.16
C ARG A 160 -4.07 -3.34 25.11
N TYR A 161 -3.69 -3.52 23.84
CA TYR A 161 -4.17 -2.69 22.73
C TYR A 161 -5.69 -2.75 22.58
N ILE A 162 -6.30 -3.94 22.71
CA ILE A 162 -7.76 -4.11 22.57
C ILE A 162 -8.55 -3.91 23.86
N SER A 163 -7.89 -3.77 25.01
CA SER A 163 -8.55 -3.65 26.31
C SER A 163 -9.54 -2.47 26.38
N GLY A 164 -9.21 -1.37 25.71
CA GLY A 164 -10.04 -0.16 25.62
C GLY A 164 -11.11 -0.20 24.52
N PHE A 165 -11.17 -1.25 23.71
CA PHE A 165 -12.12 -1.31 22.60
C PHE A 165 -13.52 -1.67 23.08
N GLU A 166 -14.53 -1.16 22.39
CA GLU A 166 -15.89 -1.66 22.53
C GLU A 166 -15.98 -3.14 22.11
N PRO A 167 -16.93 -3.93 22.66
CA PRO A 167 -17.06 -5.35 22.34
C PRO A 167 -17.12 -5.65 20.83
N ASN A 168 -17.85 -4.83 20.06
CA ASN A 168 -17.98 -4.99 18.61
C ASN A 168 -16.65 -4.73 17.87
N HIS A 169 -15.87 -3.73 18.30
CA HIS A 169 -14.55 -3.45 17.73
C HIS A 169 -13.54 -4.56 18.06
N ARG A 170 -13.61 -5.15 19.25
CA ARG A 170 -12.79 -6.32 19.60
C ARG A 170 -13.11 -7.51 18.70
N LEU A 171 -14.39 -7.75 18.42
CA LEU A 171 -14.81 -8.83 17.54
C LEU A 171 -14.26 -8.64 16.12
N ALA A 172 -14.43 -7.45 15.53
CA ALA A 172 -13.90 -7.14 14.20
C ALA A 172 -12.37 -7.25 14.14
N PHE A 173 -11.68 -6.75 15.16
CA PHE A 173 -10.22 -6.83 15.23
C PHE A 173 -9.73 -8.27 15.42
N ALA A 174 -10.39 -9.06 16.26
CA ALA A 174 -10.10 -10.49 16.44
C ALA A 174 -10.32 -11.27 15.14
N HIS A 175 -11.40 -10.97 14.42
CA HIS A 175 -11.68 -11.56 13.11
C HIS A 175 -10.56 -11.26 12.12
N TYR A 176 -10.17 -9.99 11.95
CA TYR A 176 -9.04 -9.60 11.09
C TYR A 176 -7.73 -10.32 11.49
N ARG A 177 -7.46 -10.45 12.79
CA ARG A 177 -6.26 -11.16 13.27
C ARG A 177 -6.30 -12.66 13.02
N ALA A 178 -7.48 -13.27 13.08
CA ALA A 178 -7.64 -14.69 12.80
C ALA A 178 -7.52 -15.01 11.30
N THR A 179 -8.12 -14.17 10.44
CA THR A 179 -8.24 -14.44 9.00
C THR A 179 -7.11 -13.81 8.18
N GLY A 180 -6.52 -12.72 8.67
CA GLY A 180 -5.57 -11.90 7.92
C GLY A 180 -6.21 -11.03 6.84
N ILE A 181 -7.53 -10.95 6.78
CA ILE A 181 -8.25 -10.17 5.77
C ILE A 181 -9.01 -9.04 6.47
N LEU A 182 -8.72 -7.80 6.06
CA LEU A 182 -9.39 -6.63 6.62
C LEU A 182 -10.74 -6.44 5.93
N ALA A 183 -11.77 -7.04 6.50
CA ALA A 183 -13.13 -7.04 5.97
C ALA A 183 -14.17 -7.03 7.10
N PRO A 184 -15.43 -6.64 6.82
CA PRO A 184 -16.54 -6.82 7.74
C PRO A 184 -16.63 -8.26 8.23
N PHE A 185 -16.98 -8.46 9.51
CA PHE A 185 -17.02 -9.80 10.12
C PHE A 185 -18.04 -10.74 9.47
N SER A 186 -19.05 -10.19 8.79
CA SER A 186 -20.10 -10.93 8.09
C SER A 186 -19.81 -11.20 6.62
N LEU A 187 -18.69 -10.70 6.09
CA LEU A 187 -18.34 -10.87 4.68
C LEU A 187 -17.89 -12.30 4.41
N ASP A 188 -18.35 -12.90 3.31
CA ASP A 188 -17.81 -14.16 2.84
C ASP A 188 -16.37 -13.96 2.32
N LEU A 189 -15.42 -14.64 2.95
CA LEU A 189 -14.01 -14.55 2.61
C LEU A 189 -13.59 -15.57 1.56
N SER A 190 -14.51 -16.40 1.04
CA SER A 190 -14.21 -17.42 0.03
C SER A 190 -13.56 -16.85 -1.25
N LEU A 191 -13.88 -15.59 -1.58
CA LEU A 191 -13.34 -14.87 -2.73
C LEU A 191 -11.90 -14.37 -2.51
N TYR A 192 -11.39 -14.33 -1.28
CA TYR A 192 -10.04 -13.86 -0.94
C TYR A 192 -9.04 -15.02 -1.02
N ASN A 193 -8.86 -15.51 -2.23
CA ASN A 193 -8.12 -16.74 -2.53
C ASN A 193 -6.80 -16.50 -3.29
N GLU A 194 -6.37 -15.24 -3.43
CA GLU A 194 -5.07 -14.89 -3.99
C GLU A 194 -4.15 -14.31 -2.91
N PRO A 195 -2.85 -14.65 -2.88
CA PRO A 195 -1.91 -14.06 -1.95
C PRO A 195 -1.66 -12.58 -2.27
N ASN A 196 -1.62 -11.73 -1.25
CA ASN A 196 -1.23 -10.33 -1.40
C ASN A 196 0.31 -10.18 -1.49
N ARG A 197 0.82 -10.46 -2.69
CA ARG A 197 2.26 -10.53 -3.01
C ARG A 197 3.02 -9.27 -2.64
#